data_AF-A0A349H635-F1
#
_entry.id   AF-A0A349H635-F1
#
_cell.length_a   1.000
_cell.length_b   1.000
_cell.length_c   1.000
_cell.angle_alpha   90.00
_cell.angle_beta   90.00
_cell.angle_gamma   90.00
#
_symmetry.space_group_name_H-M   'P 1'
#
loop_
_entity.id
_entity.type
_entity.pdbx_description
1 polymer ?
#
loop_
_entity_poly.entity_id
_entity_poly.type
_entity_poly.pdbx_seq_one_letter_code
_entity_poly.pdbx_strand_id
1 'polypeptide(L)' 'MGGGFTERQQLARNMAQMQLAHEADQALISWINEHAKDFDYIVKRDPWILEELADENTHQGAIEKVKKEIYH' A
#
# COMPACT_ATOMS: atom_id res chain seq x y z
N MET A 1 -21.85 0.92 10.71
CA MET A 1 -20.82 1.89 11.12
C MET A 1 -19.64 1.69 10.19
N GLY A 2 -19.42 2.62 9.25
CA GLY A 2 -18.28 2.54 8.34
C GLY A 2 -17.02 2.86 9.11
N GLY A 3 -16.28 1.84 9.55
CA GLY A 3 -14.97 2.01 10.14
C GLY A 3 -13.99 2.43 9.05
N GLY A 4 -13.84 3.74 8.87
CA GLY A 4 -12.76 4.28 8.04
C GLY A 4 -11.40 3.91 8.63
N PHE A 5 -10.39 3.79 7.77
CA PHE A 5 -9.01 3.54 8.19
C PHE A 5 -8.55 4.60 9.20
N THR A 6 -7.76 4.18 10.20
CA THR A 6 -7.15 5.10 11.16
C THR A 6 -6.20 6.05 10.45
N GLU A 7 -5.89 7.20 11.06
CA GLU A 7 -4.92 8.15 10.51
C GLU A 7 -3.56 7.49 10.24
N ARG A 8 -3.13 6.60 11.15
CA ARG A 8 -1.90 5.80 11.00
C ARG A 8 -1.95 4.90 9.76
N GLN A 9 -3.06 4.22 9.51
CA GLN A 9 -3.24 3.36 8.34
C GLN A 9 -3.28 4.16 7.02
N GLN A 10 -3.91 5.34 7.03
CA GLN A 10 -3.91 6.23 5.86
C GLN A 10 -2.51 6.76 5.55
N LEU A 11 -1.75 7.13 6.59
CA LEU A 11 -0.35 7.53 6.44
C LEU A 11 0.51 6.38 5.90
N ALA A 12 0.36 5.18 6.47
CA ALA A 12 1.07 3.98 6.01
C ALA A 12 0.78 3.66 4.54
N ARG A 13 -0.49 3.75 4.13
CA ARG A 13 -0.90 3.64 2.73
C ARG A 13 -0.18 4.66 1.85
N ASN A 14 -0.20 5.94 2.22
CA ASN A 14 0.41 7.00 1.42
C ASN A 14 1.94 6.80 1.30
N MET A 15 2.62 6.43 2.38
CA MET A 15 4.06 6.14 2.36
C MET A 15 4.38 4.93 1.48
N ALA A 16 3.59 3.86 1.60
CA ALA A 16 3.75 2.67 0.75
C ALA A 16 3.59 3.01 -0.73
N GLN A 17 2.54 3.74 -1.11
CA GLN A 17 2.32 4.15 -2.50
C GLN A 17 3.45 5.05 -3.02
N MET A 18 3.99 5.94 -2.19
CA MET A 18 5.17 6.75 -2.53
C MET A 18 6.43 5.91 -2.75
N GLN A 19 6.69 4.94 -1.87
CA GLN A 19 7.83 4.05 -2.02
C GLN A 19 7.71 3.18 -3.28
N LEU A 20 6.54 2.59 -3.52
CA LEU A 20 6.30 1.74 -4.69
C LEU A 20 6.46 2.51 -6.00
N ALA A 21 5.94 3.74 -6.07
CA ALA A 21 6.11 4.61 -7.22
C ALA A 21 7.59 4.98 -7.44
N HIS A 22 8.32 5.30 -6.35
CA HIS A 22 9.73 5.62 -6.42
C HIS A 22 10.58 4.43 -6.90
N GLU A 23 10.32 3.23 -6.38
CA GLU A 23 11.04 2.01 -6.79
C GLU A 23 10.75 1.62 -8.25
N ALA A 24 9.61 2.01 -8.80
CA ALA A 24 9.25 1.82 -10.20
C ALA A 24 9.76 2.93 -11.14
N ASP A 25 10.50 3.92 -10.63
CA ASP A 25 10.91 5.13 -11.36
C ASP A 25 9.73 5.85 -12.03
N GLN A 26 8.58 5.88 -11.35
CA GLN A 26 7.34 6.42 -11.86
C GLN A 26 6.82 7.57 -10.99
N ALA A 27 6.15 8.54 -11.61
CA ALA A 27 5.45 9.59 -10.87
C ALA A 27 4.30 9.00 -10.03
N LEU A 28 4.17 9.44 -8.77
CA LEU A 28 3.15 8.96 -7.82
C LEU A 28 1.73 8.93 -8.41
N ILE A 29 1.32 10.01 -9.09
CA ILE A 29 -0.02 10.10 -9.66
C ILE A 29 -0.24 9.05 -10.76
N SER A 30 0.76 8.83 -11.62
CA SER A 30 0.68 7.81 -12.67
C SER A 30 0.58 6.41 -12.06
N TRP A 31 1.43 6.12 -11.07
CA TRP A 31 1.41 4.85 -10.35
C TRP A 31 0.07 4.59 -9.66
N ILE A 32 -0.49 5.59 -8.97
CA ILE A 32 -1.81 5.48 -8.33
C ILE A 32 -2.90 5.22 -9.39
N ASN A 33 -2.88 5.92 -10.54
CA ASN A 33 -3.88 5.70 -11.58
C ASN A 33 -3.84 4.28 -12.15
N GLU A 34 -2.66 3.69 -12.26
CA GLU A 34 -2.45 2.35 -12.79
C GLU A 34 -2.79 1.27 -11.75
N HIS A 35 -2.41 1.47 -10.48
CA HIS A 35 -2.41 0.40 -9.47
C HIS A 35 -3.34 0.62 -8.27
N ALA A 36 -4.08 1.73 -8.19
CA ALA A 36 -4.98 1.99 -7.05
C ALA A 36 -6.04 0.90 -6.86
N LYS A 37 -6.55 0.33 -7.97
CA LYS A 37 -7.53 -0.76 -7.91
C LYS A 37 -6.94 -2.05 -7.35
N ASP A 38 -5.72 -2.39 -7.76
CA ASP A 38 -5.02 -3.59 -7.28
C ASP A 38 -4.64 -3.42 -5.81
N PHE A 39 -4.13 -2.25 -5.43
CA PHE A 39 -3.84 -1.93 -4.03
C PHE A 39 -5.11 -1.99 -3.16
N ASP A 40 -6.23 -1.42 -3.61
CA ASP A 40 -7.51 -1.51 -2.89
C ASP A 40 -8.02 -2.95 -2.80
N TYR A 41 -7.79 -3.77 -3.82
CA TYR A 41 -8.13 -5.20 -3.79
C TYR A 41 -7.30 -5.95 -2.75
N ILE A 42 -5.98 -5.68 -2.69
CA ILE A 42 -5.07 -6.25 -1.69
C ILE A 42 -5.55 -5.87 -0.28
N VAL A 43 -5.83 -4.59 -0.02
CA VAL A 43 -6.33 -4.12 1.29
C VAL A 43 -7.68 -4.75 1.66
N LYS A 44 -8.58 -4.96 0.70
CA LYS A 44 -9.85 -5.64 0.97
C LYS A 44 -9.67 -7.13 1.28
N ARG A 45 -8.73 -7.78 0.60
CA ARG A 45 -8.42 -9.20 0.78
C ARG A 45 -7.67 -9.45 2.09
N ASP A 46 -6.75 -8.55 2.43
CA ASP A 46 -5.94 -8.59 3.65
C ASP A 46 -5.93 -7.21 4.33
N PRO A 47 -6.95 -6.89 5.14
CA PRO A 47 -7.00 -5.60 5.84
C PRO A 47 -5.84 -5.36 6.79
N TRP A 48 -5.19 -6.43 7.28
CA TRP A 48 -4.04 -6.34 8.17
C TRP A 48 -2.79 -5.81 7.47
N ILE A 49 -2.73 -5.84 6.13
CA ILE A 49 -1.60 -5.29 5.38
C ILE A 49 -1.34 -3.82 5.72
N LEU A 50 -2.38 -3.04 6.05
CA LEU A 50 -2.22 -1.64 6.43
C LEU A 50 -1.60 -1.48 7.82
N GLU A 51 -1.87 -2.40 8.75
CA GLU A 51 -1.20 -2.44 10.05
C GLU A 51 0.26 -2.90 9.88
N GLU A 52 0.50 -3.90 9.03
CA GLU A 52 1.87 -4.35 8.73
C GLU A 52 2.70 -3.26 8.03
N LEU A 53 2.09 -2.48 7.13
CA LEU A 53 2.71 -1.29 6.52
C LEU A 53 2.90 -0.15 7.53
N ALA A 54 2.11 -0.09 8.60
CA ALA A 54 2.19 0.94 9.61
C ALA A 54 3.22 0.65 10.71
N ASP A 55 3.69 -0.60 10.83
CA ASP A 55 4.70 -1.03 11.79
C ASP A 55 6.07 -1.14 11.12
N GLU A 56 7.06 -0.43 11.66
CA GLU A 56 8.43 -0.38 11.14
C GLU A 56 9.07 -1.77 11.01
N ASN A 57 8.75 -2.71 11.91
CA ASN A 57 9.34 -4.05 11.91
C ASN A 57 8.81 -4.93 10.76
N THR A 58 7.58 -4.66 10.30
CA THR A 58 6.91 -5.44 9.25
C THR A 58 6.77 -4.68 7.93
N HIS A 59 7.06 -3.38 7.92
CA HIS A 59 6.86 -2.48 6.78
C HIS A 59 7.48 -3.02 5.50
N GLN A 60 8.78 -3.34 5.52
CA GLN A 60 9.49 -3.86 4.35
C GLN A 60 8.90 -5.19 3.85
N GLY A 61 8.54 -6.10 4.77
CA GLY A 61 7.88 -7.35 4.40
C GLY A 61 6.52 -7.13 3.75
N ALA A 62 5.74 -6.18 4.25
CA ALA A 62 4.44 -5.81 3.69
C ALA A 62 4.56 -5.13 2.33
N ILE A 63 5.55 -4.24 2.13
CA ILE A 63 5.85 -3.65 0.82
C ILE A 63 6.16 -4.74 -0.20
N GLU A 64 7.04 -5.69 0.14
CA GLU A 64 7.38 -6.80 -0.76
C GLU A 64 6.18 -7.70 -1.10
N LYS A 65 5.26 -7.93 -0.15
CA LYS A 65 3.99 -8.62 -0.44
C LYS A 65 3.14 -7.83 -1.44
N VAL A 66 2.97 -6.53 -1.21
CA VAL A 66 2.19 -5.65 -2.11
C VAL A 66 2.82 -5.59 -3.50
N LYS A 67 4.15 -5.48 -3.60
CA LYS A 67 4.88 -5.47 -4.88
C LYS A 67 4.64 -6.72 -5.70
N LYS A 68 4.73 -7.90 -5.06
CA LYS A 68 4.50 -9.17 -5.74
C LYS A 68 3.12 -9.20 -6.37
N GLU A 69 2.10 -8.78 -5.62
CA GLU A 69 0.71 -8.77 -6.11
C GLU A 69 0.47 -7.76 -7.24
N ILE A 70 1.09 -6.59 -7.20
CA ILE A 70 0.87 -5.52 -8.19
C ILE A 70 1.63 -5.77 -9.50
N TYR A 71 2.85 -6.30 -9.43
CA TYR A 71 3.73 -6.49 -10.59
C TYR A 71 3.79 -7.94 -11.09
N HIS A 72 2.73 -8.71 -10.85
CA HIS A 72 2.59 -10.08 -11.37
C HIS A 72 2.40 -10.13 -12.89
#